data_AF-A0A1F7WS09-F1
#
_entry.id   AF-A0A1F7WS09-F1
#
_cell.length_a   1.000
_cell.length_b   1.000
_cell.length_c   1.000
_cell.angle_alpha   90.00
_cell.angle_beta   90.00
_cell.angle_gamma   90.00
#
_symmetry.space_group_name_H-M   'P 1'
#
loop_
_entity.id
_entity.type
_entity.pdbx_description
1 polymer ?
#
loop_
_entity_poly.entity_id
_entity_poly.type
_entity_poly.pdbx_seq_one_letter_code
_entity_poly.pdbx_strand_id
1 'polypeptide(L)'
;MAELYTRRGTGSLKKQAAVGTPVIPNTYFKFNSEDISVDFPYVSLEHVAGNRANMMEVADGKIPAPAGSIDLNVEPKTFGHFLNGLCGLTSGTYVVVSNIVGTFNTTGLVTFVGSGATATPTYIGDNYILFGTITGTPVNTDTLSQAGSGATADVDTYESGTIGHASKLPANLSTYYSLQFNYVDSAIRYFDVIISGMELLQTNNVLNAKLSIKALGVFRHAKVTAVTSSGAGSKTITVDQTLGLLATDTIKLYRPGTGFQDFSAASTLTHTVDSITDSLNFVVTNLQTATAVGDLIELAPQTATYSTVTPFTWDGGSEVQAGDAYASLASEKIEDYDFTIENDWEERFAAEGPDFEDRFPSAFLQKGVIGSGTVKRYYEDEDFMRKLRQNAVSAVKLTSQAAIISAVLRYRLEVFFPQVQLEQYDTNLTVDDIMPEELAFTAFYNSTRATIFEILLVNNVASY
;
A
#
# COMPACT_ATOMS: atom_id res chain seq x y z
N MET A 1 -11.83 19.31 -24.95
CA MET A 1 -12.27 19.45 -23.55
C MET A 1 -11.15 20.15 -22.82
N ALA A 2 -11.41 21.27 -22.14
CA ALA A 2 -10.45 21.77 -21.17
C ALA A 2 -10.53 20.81 -19.99
N GLU A 3 -9.58 19.88 -19.89
CA GLU A 3 -9.39 19.18 -18.62
C GLU A 3 -9.21 20.28 -17.57
N LEU A 4 -10.07 20.29 -16.55
CA LEU A 4 -9.96 21.20 -15.42
C LEU A 4 -8.51 21.15 -14.91
N TYR A 5 -7.81 22.28 -14.97
CA TYR A 5 -6.38 22.43 -14.63
C TYR A 5 -6.02 21.98 -13.21
N THR A 6 -7.00 21.63 -12.38
CA THR A 6 -6.81 20.99 -11.08
C THR A 6 -7.85 19.88 -10.89
N ARG A 7 -7.41 18.62 -10.93
CA ARG A 7 -8.23 17.50 -10.45
C ARG A 7 -8.09 17.42 -8.93
N ARG A 8 -9.13 17.84 -8.21
CA ARG A 8 -9.24 17.58 -6.77
C ARG A 8 -9.92 16.22 -6.60
N GLY A 9 -9.34 15.37 -5.77
CA GLY A 9 -9.91 14.06 -5.51
C GLY A 9 -9.46 13.48 -4.16
N THR A 10 -10.05 12.35 -3.81
CA THR A 10 -9.73 11.60 -2.60
C THR A 10 -9.59 10.12 -2.96
N GLY A 11 -8.57 9.47 -2.42
CA GLY A 11 -8.39 8.03 -2.56
C GLY A 11 -9.20 7.29 -1.50
N SER A 12 -9.72 6.11 -1.83
CA SER A 12 -10.23 5.15 -0.87
C SER A 12 -9.69 3.76 -1.16
N LEU A 13 -9.35 2.99 -0.14
CA LEU A 13 -8.82 1.65 -0.29
C LEU A 13 -9.48 0.67 0.70
N LYS A 14 -9.48 -0.61 0.36
CA LYS A 14 -9.93 -1.68 1.27
C LYS A 14 -9.34 -3.02 0.85
N LYS A 15 -8.90 -3.79 1.84
CA LYS A 15 -8.38 -5.14 1.64
C LYS A 15 -9.48 -6.07 1.12
N GLN A 16 -9.16 -6.86 0.11
CA GLN A 16 -10.04 -7.90 -0.42
C GLN A 16 -9.86 -9.20 0.36
N ALA A 17 -10.92 -10.01 0.40
CA ALA A 17 -10.86 -11.32 1.05
C ALA A 17 -10.15 -12.36 0.18
N ALA A 18 -10.26 -12.24 -1.14
CA ALA A 18 -9.64 -13.10 -2.14
C ALA A 18 -9.39 -12.33 -3.44
N VAL A 19 -8.50 -12.86 -4.28
CA VAL A 19 -8.28 -12.38 -5.66
C VAL A 19 -9.58 -12.46 -6.45
N GLY A 20 -9.85 -11.48 -7.30
CA GLY A 20 -11.03 -11.44 -8.16
C GLY A 20 -12.32 -11.09 -7.42
N THR A 21 -12.23 -10.70 -6.15
CA THR A 21 -13.39 -10.27 -5.35
C THR A 21 -13.31 -8.77 -5.06
N PRO A 22 -13.67 -7.89 -6.01
CA PRO A 22 -13.69 -6.46 -5.77
C PRO A 22 -14.58 -6.12 -4.58
N VAL A 23 -14.17 -5.13 -3.79
CA VAL A 23 -14.95 -4.61 -2.67
C VAL A 23 -15.07 -3.10 -2.78
N ILE A 24 -16.18 -2.55 -2.30
CA ILE A 24 -16.35 -1.10 -2.21
C ILE A 24 -15.37 -0.55 -1.17
N PRO A 25 -14.39 0.29 -1.57
CA PRO A 25 -13.41 0.83 -0.64
C PRO A 25 -14.05 1.78 0.36
N ASN A 26 -13.53 1.83 1.59
CA ASN A 26 -14.10 2.65 2.66
C ASN A 26 -13.07 3.28 3.62
N THR A 27 -11.77 3.00 3.45
CA THR A 27 -10.71 3.74 4.14
C THR A 27 -10.22 4.86 3.24
N TYR A 28 -10.55 6.10 3.58
CA TYR A 28 -10.18 7.27 2.78
C TYR A 28 -8.80 7.80 3.13
N PHE A 29 -8.08 8.26 2.11
CA PHE A 29 -6.78 8.91 2.23
C PHE A 29 -6.69 10.10 1.27
N LYS A 30 -5.72 10.97 1.54
CA LYS A 30 -5.37 12.07 0.65
C LYS A 30 -4.12 11.66 -0.14
N PHE A 31 -4.09 12.03 -1.41
CA PHE A 31 -2.93 11.86 -2.27
C PHE A 31 -2.60 13.22 -2.90
N ASN A 32 -1.32 13.43 -3.19
CA ASN A 32 -0.79 14.62 -3.82
C ASN A 32 -0.90 14.50 -5.34
N SER A 33 -0.55 13.34 -5.88
CA SER A 33 -0.67 13.00 -7.30
C SER A 33 -0.82 11.48 -7.49
N GLU A 34 -1.34 11.11 -8.65
CA GLU A 34 -1.39 9.73 -9.15
C GLU A 34 -1.04 9.75 -10.64
N ASP A 35 -0.37 8.71 -11.13
CA ASP A 35 -0.04 8.53 -12.54
C ASP A 35 -0.33 7.10 -13.02
N ILE A 36 -1.48 6.55 -12.61
CA ILE A 36 -1.84 5.17 -12.94
C ILE A 36 -2.40 5.13 -14.36
N SER A 37 -1.64 4.56 -15.28
CA SER A 37 -2.04 4.42 -16.67
C SER A 37 -2.58 3.02 -16.97
N VAL A 38 -3.43 2.96 -17.99
CA VAL A 38 -3.87 1.70 -18.61
C VAL A 38 -3.59 1.82 -20.08
N ASP A 39 -2.59 1.09 -20.54
CA ASP A 39 -2.16 1.10 -21.92
C ASP A 39 -2.94 0.05 -22.70
N PHE A 40 -3.88 0.50 -23.52
CA PHE A 40 -4.56 -0.37 -24.47
C PHE A 40 -3.74 -0.40 -25.77
N PRO A 41 -3.23 -1.56 -26.21
CA PRO A 41 -2.49 -1.65 -27.45
C PRO A 41 -3.39 -1.26 -28.63
N TYR A 42 -2.88 -0.38 -29.49
CA TYR A 42 -3.56 0.00 -30.73
C TYR A 42 -3.26 -1.04 -31.82
N VAL A 43 -4.32 -1.53 -32.45
CA VAL A 43 -4.18 -2.28 -33.72
C VAL A 43 -4.39 -1.30 -34.86
N SER A 44 -3.37 -1.13 -35.69
CA SER A 44 -3.48 -0.30 -36.89
C SER A 44 -4.50 -0.93 -37.82
N LEU A 45 -5.62 -0.26 -38.05
CA LEU A 45 -6.55 -0.64 -39.10
C LEU A 45 -5.88 -0.29 -40.44
N GLU A 46 -5.36 -1.29 -41.15
CA GLU A 46 -5.00 -1.07 -42.55
C GLU A 46 -6.27 -0.71 -43.31
N HIS A 47 -6.30 0.49 -43.90
CA HIS A 47 -7.39 0.97 -44.75
C HIS A 47 -7.43 0.18 -46.06
N VAL A 48 -7.74 -1.11 -46.01
CA VAL A 48 -8.05 -1.90 -47.21
C VAL A 48 -9.56 -1.81 -47.42
N ALA A 49 -9.95 -0.90 -48.31
CA ALA A 49 -11.34 -0.80 -48.76
C ALA A 49 -11.85 -2.17 -49.21
N GLY A 50 -12.88 -2.69 -48.54
CA GLY A 50 -13.58 -3.91 -48.94
C GLY A 50 -13.43 -5.13 -48.03
N ASN A 51 -12.60 -5.09 -46.97
CA ASN A 51 -12.48 -6.22 -46.04
C ASN A 51 -13.15 -5.96 -44.68
N ARG A 52 -14.46 -6.22 -44.61
CA ARG A 52 -15.25 -6.14 -43.36
C ARG A 52 -14.77 -7.12 -42.29
N ALA A 53 -14.09 -8.21 -42.68
CA ALA A 53 -13.56 -9.18 -41.73
C ALA A 53 -12.41 -8.58 -40.91
N ASN A 54 -11.51 -7.80 -41.53
CA ASN A 54 -10.42 -7.13 -40.81
C ASN A 54 -10.90 -6.01 -39.89
N MET A 55 -12.08 -5.41 -40.14
CA MET A 55 -12.70 -4.46 -39.19
C MET A 55 -13.37 -5.16 -37.98
N MET A 56 -13.48 -6.48 -38.02
CA MET A 56 -14.03 -7.30 -36.92
C MET A 56 -12.96 -8.21 -36.29
N GLU A 57 -11.69 -8.09 -36.70
CA GLU A 57 -10.62 -8.80 -36.02
C GLU A 57 -10.55 -8.29 -34.58
N VAL A 58 -10.72 -9.22 -33.64
CA VAL A 58 -10.48 -8.95 -32.23
C VAL A 58 -9.03 -8.52 -32.13
N ALA A 59 -8.77 -7.38 -31.48
CA ALA A 59 -7.41 -6.92 -31.28
C ALA A 59 -6.64 -8.03 -30.55
N ASP A 60 -5.74 -8.70 -31.25
CA ASP A 60 -4.91 -9.75 -30.66
C ASP A 60 -3.81 -9.10 -29.81
N GLY A 61 -3.51 -9.70 -28.67
CA GLY A 61 -2.46 -9.24 -27.76
C GLY A 61 -2.90 -8.97 -26.33
N LYS A 62 -1.94 -9.17 -25.44
CA LYS A 62 -2.04 -8.97 -23.99
C LYS A 62 -2.27 -7.49 -23.67
N ILE A 63 -3.22 -7.23 -22.78
CA ILE A 63 -3.40 -5.90 -22.18
C ILE A 63 -2.59 -5.90 -20.89
N PRO A 64 -1.54 -5.07 -20.75
CA PRO A 64 -0.76 -5.01 -19.52
C PRO A 64 -1.65 -4.58 -18.34
N ALA A 65 -1.30 -5.04 -17.14
CA ALA A 65 -1.98 -4.57 -15.93
C ALA A 65 -1.91 -3.04 -15.83
N PRO A 66 -2.99 -2.36 -15.39
CA PRO A 66 -2.90 -1.00 -14.89
C PRO A 66 -1.77 -0.85 -13.88
N ALA A 67 -0.86 0.09 -14.11
CA ALA A 67 0.32 0.31 -13.28
C ALA A 67 0.66 1.80 -13.21
N GLY A 68 1.32 2.18 -12.13
CA GLY A 68 1.77 3.55 -11.92
C GLY A 68 2.12 3.78 -10.47
N SER A 69 2.09 5.04 -10.05
CA SER A 69 2.43 5.47 -8.71
C SER A 69 1.40 6.40 -8.08
N ILE A 70 1.43 6.45 -6.75
CA ILE A 70 0.63 7.37 -5.94
C ILE A 70 1.60 8.09 -5.00
N ASP A 71 1.61 9.41 -5.05
CA ASP A 71 2.31 10.25 -4.08
C ASP A 71 1.33 10.63 -2.97
N LEU A 72 1.68 10.36 -1.72
CA LEU A 72 0.88 10.73 -0.56
C LEU A 72 1.74 11.11 0.65
N ASN A 73 1.14 11.88 1.55
CA ASN A 73 1.72 12.12 2.87
C ASN A 73 1.44 10.92 3.78
N VAL A 74 2.46 10.47 4.51
CA VAL A 74 2.35 9.30 5.40
C VAL A 74 1.53 9.65 6.64
N GLU A 75 0.31 9.12 6.71
CA GLU A 75 -0.57 9.27 7.88
C GLU A 75 -0.56 7.95 8.70
N PRO A 76 -0.17 7.97 10.00
CA PRO A 76 0.12 6.73 10.73
C PRO A 76 -1.03 5.76 10.89
N LYS A 77 -2.28 6.23 10.77
CA LYS A 77 -3.46 5.38 10.93
C LYS A 77 -3.89 4.71 9.65
N THR A 78 -3.66 5.30 8.49
CA THR A 78 -4.03 4.73 7.18
C THR A 78 -2.85 4.07 6.48
N PHE A 79 -1.62 4.52 6.77
CA PHE A 79 -0.42 4.05 6.08
C PHE A 79 -0.15 2.56 6.26
N GLY A 80 -0.60 1.98 7.38
CA GLY A 80 -0.51 0.54 7.62
C GLY A 80 -1.21 -0.32 6.56
N HIS A 81 -2.23 0.18 5.86
CA HIS A 81 -2.80 -0.57 4.74
C HIS A 81 -1.82 -0.69 3.55
N PHE A 82 -1.06 0.36 3.24
CA PHE A 82 -0.09 0.31 2.16
C PHE A 82 1.08 -0.61 2.53
N LEU A 83 1.56 -0.51 3.77
CA LEU A 83 2.55 -1.45 4.30
C LEU A 83 2.04 -2.90 4.29
N ASN A 84 0.76 -3.14 4.62
CA ASN A 84 0.16 -4.47 4.55
C ASN A 84 0.08 -5.01 3.11
N GLY A 85 -0.17 -4.13 2.13
CA GLY A 85 -0.09 -4.48 0.70
C GLY A 85 1.34 -4.76 0.23
N LEU A 86 2.32 -4.02 0.73
CA LEU A 86 3.72 -4.14 0.32
C LEU A 86 4.43 -5.36 0.93
N CYS A 87 4.26 -5.60 2.22
CA CYS A 87 5.03 -6.62 2.95
C CYS A 87 4.18 -7.62 3.76
N GLY A 88 2.86 -7.43 3.85
CA GLY A 88 1.99 -8.27 4.69
C GLY A 88 2.27 -8.07 6.17
N LEU A 89 1.40 -7.36 6.87
CA LEU A 89 1.65 -6.98 8.26
C LEU A 89 1.06 -7.98 9.25
N THR A 90 1.89 -8.42 10.19
CA THR A 90 1.43 -9.06 11.42
C THR A 90 1.13 -7.99 12.46
N SER A 91 -0.10 -7.98 12.97
CA SER A 91 -0.55 -7.00 13.96
C SER A 91 -0.63 -7.63 15.35
N GLY A 92 -0.40 -6.85 16.39
CA GLY A 92 -0.58 -7.29 17.77
C GLY A 92 -0.35 -6.18 18.79
N THR A 93 -0.74 -6.44 20.03
CA THR A 93 -0.46 -5.56 21.16
C THR A 93 1.05 -5.40 21.30
N TYR A 94 1.53 -4.16 21.24
CA TYR A 94 2.95 -3.84 21.26
C TYR A 94 3.49 -3.84 22.69
N VAL A 95 4.52 -4.66 22.96
CA VAL A 95 5.19 -4.73 24.25
C VAL A 95 6.69 -4.55 24.05
N VAL A 96 7.27 -3.53 24.68
CA VAL A 96 8.73 -3.32 24.71
C VAL A 96 9.33 -4.21 25.78
N VAL A 97 10.43 -4.87 25.45
CA VAL A 97 11.09 -5.83 26.33
C VAL A 97 12.59 -5.60 26.41
N SER A 98 13.19 -5.96 27.54
CA SER A 98 14.65 -5.96 27.77
C SER A 98 15.12 -7.27 28.40
N ASN A 99 16.43 -7.38 28.61
CA ASN A 99 17.08 -8.52 29.29
C ASN A 99 16.64 -9.89 28.74
N ILE A 100 16.51 -10.00 27.41
CA ILE A 100 16.06 -11.22 26.76
C ILE A 100 17.09 -12.33 26.99
N VAL A 101 16.63 -13.44 27.58
CA VAL A 101 17.39 -14.68 27.74
C VAL A 101 16.69 -15.79 26.97
N GLY A 102 17.42 -16.49 26.12
CA GLY A 102 16.87 -17.54 25.25
C GLY A 102 16.18 -16.97 24.01
N THR A 103 15.36 -17.81 23.35
CA THR A 103 14.68 -17.47 22.09
C THR A 103 13.18 -17.68 22.25
N PHE A 104 12.42 -16.59 22.18
CA PHE A 104 10.97 -16.67 22.07
C PHE A 104 10.58 -17.27 20.70
N ASN A 105 9.43 -17.92 20.63
CA ASN A 105 8.82 -18.36 19.37
C ASN A 105 7.35 -17.92 19.29
N THR A 106 6.75 -17.97 18.10
CA THR A 106 5.37 -17.51 17.86
C THR A 106 4.29 -18.54 18.18
N THR A 107 4.64 -19.73 18.67
CA THR A 107 3.69 -20.82 18.92
C THR A 107 3.46 -21.12 20.40
N GLY A 108 4.40 -20.77 21.28
CA GLY A 108 4.32 -21.02 22.71
C GLY A 108 3.54 -19.95 23.47
N LEU A 109 2.77 -20.38 24.48
CA LEU A 109 2.13 -19.47 25.43
C LEU A 109 3.17 -18.74 26.28
N VAL A 110 3.07 -17.42 26.33
CA VAL A 110 3.86 -16.56 27.21
C VAL A 110 3.00 -16.18 28.41
N THR A 111 3.57 -16.28 29.60
CA THR A 111 2.99 -15.81 30.86
C THR A 111 3.73 -14.57 31.33
N PHE A 112 2.97 -13.56 31.73
CA PHE A 112 3.44 -12.36 32.42
C PHE A 112 3.48 -12.68 33.92
N VAL A 113 4.67 -12.94 34.48
CA VAL A 113 4.84 -13.64 35.77
C VAL A 113 4.34 -12.86 36.99
N GLY A 114 4.18 -11.53 36.93
CA GLY A 114 3.63 -10.73 38.03
C GLY A 114 2.10 -10.60 38.01
N SER A 115 1.53 -10.29 36.85
CA SER A 115 0.09 -10.13 36.64
C SER A 115 -0.68 -11.44 36.43
N GLY A 116 0.03 -12.51 36.04
CA GLY A 116 -0.58 -13.77 35.60
C GLY A 116 -1.28 -13.68 34.25
N ALA A 117 -1.14 -12.56 33.52
CA ALA A 117 -1.67 -12.43 32.18
C ALA A 117 -0.98 -13.42 31.23
N THR A 118 -1.68 -13.83 30.16
CA THR A 118 -1.14 -14.78 29.18
C THR A 118 -1.49 -14.37 27.76
N ALA A 119 -0.58 -14.68 26.83
CA ALA A 119 -0.78 -14.41 25.41
C ALA A 119 0.16 -15.27 24.54
N THR A 120 -0.18 -15.43 23.27
CA THR A 120 0.72 -16.03 22.27
C THR A 120 1.36 -14.91 21.44
N PRO A 121 2.70 -14.90 21.28
CA PRO A 121 3.37 -13.95 20.39
C PRO A 121 2.92 -14.14 18.95
N THR A 122 2.54 -13.06 18.27
CA THR A 122 2.30 -13.06 16.82
C THR A 122 3.57 -12.68 16.06
N TYR A 123 4.43 -11.85 16.65
CA TYR A 123 5.70 -11.44 16.06
C TYR A 123 6.74 -11.18 17.17
N ILE A 124 8.01 -11.46 16.88
CA ILE A 124 9.12 -11.24 17.80
C ILE A 124 10.13 -10.33 17.10
N GLY A 125 10.27 -9.12 17.63
CA GLY A 125 11.35 -8.19 17.29
C GLY A 125 12.53 -8.34 18.24
N ASP A 126 13.51 -7.47 18.11
CA ASP A 126 14.74 -7.53 18.92
C ASP A 126 14.54 -7.02 20.35
N ASN A 127 13.76 -5.95 20.51
CA ASN A 127 13.45 -5.30 21.77
C ASN A 127 11.93 -5.14 21.99
N TYR A 128 11.13 -5.88 21.24
CA TYR A 128 9.69 -5.87 21.36
C TYR A 128 9.07 -7.20 20.96
N ILE A 129 7.89 -7.48 21.50
CA ILE A 129 7.07 -8.62 21.12
C ILE A 129 5.67 -8.10 20.79
N LEU A 130 5.11 -8.57 19.68
CA LEU A 130 3.70 -8.35 19.37
C LEU A 130 2.92 -9.55 19.88
N PHE A 131 1.88 -9.30 20.65
CA PHE A 131 0.98 -10.34 21.14
C PHE A 131 -0.35 -10.26 20.41
N GLY A 132 -1.00 -11.41 20.21
CA GLY A 132 -2.40 -11.44 19.78
C GLY A 132 -3.32 -10.93 20.88
N THR A 133 -4.42 -11.65 21.12
CA THR A 133 -5.28 -11.37 22.26
C THR A 133 -4.56 -11.70 23.57
N ILE A 134 -4.38 -10.70 24.44
CA ILE A 134 -3.87 -10.90 25.79
C ILE A 134 -5.04 -11.18 26.73
N THR A 135 -4.95 -12.27 27.50
CA THR A 135 -5.90 -12.58 28.57
C THR A 135 -5.33 -12.11 29.91
N GLY A 136 -6.00 -11.15 30.54
CA GLY A 136 -5.55 -10.51 31.79
C GLY A 136 -5.11 -9.05 31.58
N THR A 137 -4.43 -8.47 32.56
CA THR A 137 -3.94 -7.08 32.51
C THR A 137 -2.45 -7.06 32.88
N PRO A 138 -1.56 -7.10 31.87
CA PRO A 138 -0.12 -6.95 32.09
C PRO A 138 0.23 -5.64 32.80
N VAL A 139 1.39 -5.64 33.46
CA VAL A 139 1.98 -4.46 34.09
C VAL A 139 3.46 -4.33 33.72
N ASN A 140 4.02 -3.11 33.78
CA ASN A 140 5.42 -2.83 33.42
C ASN A 140 6.45 -3.40 34.41
N THR A 141 6.02 -4.16 35.41
CA THR A 141 6.91 -4.89 36.35
C THR A 141 6.89 -6.39 36.09
N ASP A 142 6.20 -6.83 35.02
CA ASP A 142 6.15 -8.23 34.65
C ASP A 142 7.47 -8.68 34.02
N THR A 143 7.84 -9.94 34.32
CA THR A 143 8.79 -10.69 33.50
C THR A 143 7.99 -11.65 32.64
N LEU A 144 8.29 -11.69 31.35
CA LEU A 144 7.75 -12.66 30.40
C LEU A 144 8.45 -14.00 30.58
N SER A 145 7.68 -15.08 30.52
CA SER A 145 8.20 -16.45 30.51
C SER A 145 7.44 -17.29 29.50
N GLN A 146 8.15 -17.91 28.56
CA GLN A 146 7.55 -18.81 27.58
C GLN A 146 7.74 -20.27 27.95
N ALA A 147 6.62 -20.99 28.11
CA ALA A 147 6.65 -22.42 28.37
C ALA A 147 7.29 -23.17 27.18
N GLY A 148 8.17 -24.13 27.46
CA GLY A 148 8.81 -25.00 26.46
C GLY A 148 10.15 -24.49 25.92
N SER A 149 10.29 -23.20 25.63
CA SER A 149 11.59 -22.61 25.20
C SER A 149 12.48 -22.20 26.37
N GLY A 150 11.88 -21.93 27.54
CA GLY A 150 12.60 -21.36 28.68
C GLY A 150 13.02 -19.90 28.48
N ALA A 151 12.51 -19.24 27.44
CA ALA A 151 12.84 -17.85 27.14
C ALA A 151 12.19 -16.91 28.16
N THR A 152 12.95 -15.91 28.59
CA THR A 152 12.50 -14.87 29.53
C THR A 152 12.90 -13.48 29.06
N ALA A 153 12.13 -12.45 29.42
CA ALA A 153 12.46 -11.05 29.19
C ALA A 153 11.72 -10.16 30.18
N ASP A 154 12.26 -8.99 30.51
CA ASP A 154 11.57 -8.01 31.34
C ASP A 154 10.66 -7.12 30.48
N VAL A 155 9.47 -6.78 30.99
CA VAL A 155 8.57 -5.84 30.31
C VAL A 155 8.96 -4.41 30.67
N ASP A 156 9.56 -3.70 29.72
CA ASP A 156 9.93 -2.29 29.93
C ASP A 156 8.72 -1.37 29.81
N THR A 157 7.90 -1.59 28.80
CA THR A 157 6.75 -0.74 28.51
C THR A 157 5.62 -1.56 27.91
N TYR A 158 4.48 -1.52 28.58
CA TYR A 158 3.19 -2.02 28.11
C TYR A 158 2.14 -0.92 28.23
N GLU A 159 1.33 -0.78 27.19
CA GLU A 159 0.18 0.10 27.22
C GLU A 159 -1.00 -0.48 26.46
N SER A 160 -2.16 -0.48 27.11
CA SER A 160 -3.38 -0.96 26.50
C SER A 160 -3.77 -0.07 25.31
N GLY A 161 -3.99 -0.70 24.16
CA GLY A 161 -4.39 0.00 22.93
C GLY A 161 -3.23 0.48 22.05
N THR A 162 -1.97 0.27 22.44
CA THR A 162 -0.84 0.41 21.50
C THR A 162 -0.71 -0.86 20.68
N ILE A 163 -0.77 -0.71 19.36
CA ILE A 163 -0.69 -1.79 18.39
C ILE A 163 0.59 -1.62 17.59
N GLY A 164 1.34 -2.71 17.47
CA GLY A 164 2.46 -2.83 16.57
C GLY A 164 2.03 -3.60 15.34
N HIS A 165 2.55 -3.21 14.19
CA HIS A 165 2.41 -3.90 12.94
C HIS A 165 3.80 -4.12 12.38
N ALA A 166 4.20 -5.38 12.22
CA ALA A 166 5.53 -5.72 11.79
C ALA A 166 5.52 -6.71 10.63
N SER A 167 6.54 -6.62 9.79
CA SER A 167 6.80 -7.58 8.73
C SER A 167 8.28 -7.65 8.38
N LYS A 168 8.65 -8.75 7.71
CA LYS A 168 9.96 -9.04 7.15
C LYS A 168 9.78 -9.49 5.70
N LEU A 169 10.61 -8.99 4.79
CA LEU A 169 10.69 -9.53 3.43
C LEU A 169 11.96 -10.35 3.21
N PRO A 170 11.94 -11.40 2.35
CA PRO A 170 10.82 -11.84 1.52
C PRO A 170 9.72 -12.57 2.32
N ALA A 171 8.45 -12.34 1.94
CA ALA A 171 7.27 -13.01 2.47
C ALA A 171 6.37 -13.45 1.31
N ASN A 172 5.53 -14.47 1.51
CA ASN A 172 4.50 -14.80 0.53
C ASN A 172 3.40 -13.73 0.57
N LEU A 173 3.49 -12.77 -0.34
CA LEU A 173 2.53 -11.68 -0.44
C LEU A 173 1.27 -12.16 -1.17
N SER A 174 0.14 -12.14 -0.48
CA SER A 174 -1.18 -12.50 -1.03
C SER A 174 -2.26 -11.48 -0.66
N THR A 175 -1.84 -10.26 -0.31
CA THR A 175 -2.77 -9.20 0.06
C THR A 175 -3.13 -8.37 -1.16
N TYR A 176 -4.41 -8.35 -1.49
CA TYR A 176 -4.97 -7.59 -2.59
C TYR A 176 -5.92 -6.51 -2.05
N TYR A 177 -5.96 -5.37 -2.74
CA TYR A 177 -6.80 -4.24 -2.38
C TYR A 177 -7.73 -3.84 -3.51
N SER A 178 -8.91 -3.32 -3.16
CA SER A 178 -9.66 -2.45 -4.07
C SER A 178 -9.30 -1.01 -3.75
N LEU A 179 -8.95 -0.24 -4.77
CA LEU A 179 -8.54 1.16 -4.70
C LEU A 179 -9.49 1.98 -5.57
N GLN A 180 -10.00 3.10 -5.06
CA GLN A 180 -10.87 3.99 -5.80
C GLN A 180 -10.42 5.44 -5.67
N PHE A 181 -10.27 6.11 -6.79
CA PHE A 181 -10.07 7.55 -6.84
C PHE A 181 -11.41 8.23 -7.09
N ASN A 182 -11.78 9.08 -6.15
CA ASN A 182 -13.02 9.84 -6.19
C ASN A 182 -12.70 11.26 -6.65
N TYR A 183 -13.00 11.55 -7.92
CA TYR A 183 -12.93 12.89 -8.48
C TYR A 183 -14.25 13.63 -8.24
N VAL A 184 -14.32 14.90 -8.61
CA VAL A 184 -15.51 15.74 -8.37
C VAL A 184 -16.77 15.13 -8.99
N ASP A 185 -16.67 14.63 -10.23
CA ASP A 185 -17.84 14.18 -10.99
C ASP A 185 -17.89 12.67 -11.23
N SER A 186 -16.74 11.98 -11.16
CA SER A 186 -16.61 10.56 -11.45
C SER A 186 -15.67 9.86 -10.49
N ALA A 187 -15.74 8.53 -10.44
CA ALA A 187 -14.76 7.72 -9.75
C ALA A 187 -14.20 6.63 -10.66
N ILE A 188 -12.94 6.28 -10.42
CA ILE A 188 -12.23 5.19 -11.09
C ILE A 188 -11.86 4.18 -10.02
N ARG A 189 -12.22 2.91 -10.23
CA ARG A 189 -11.91 1.83 -9.30
C ARG A 189 -10.95 0.84 -9.93
N TYR A 190 -9.85 0.60 -9.26
CA TYR A 190 -8.92 -0.48 -9.52
C TYR A 190 -9.21 -1.62 -8.53
N PHE A 191 -9.13 -2.86 -9.00
CA PHE A 191 -9.36 -4.04 -8.17
C PHE A 191 -8.18 -5.00 -8.29
N ASP A 192 -8.01 -5.83 -7.26
CA ASP A 192 -6.84 -6.69 -7.09
C ASP A 192 -5.52 -5.92 -7.19
N VAL A 193 -5.52 -4.76 -6.54
CA VAL A 193 -4.36 -3.87 -6.45
C VAL A 193 -3.34 -4.48 -5.51
N ILE A 194 -2.13 -4.60 -6.01
CA ILE A 194 -0.92 -4.93 -5.25
C ILE A 194 -0.03 -3.69 -5.17
N ILE A 195 0.73 -3.59 -4.09
CA ILE A 195 1.74 -2.55 -3.93
C ILE A 195 3.08 -3.17 -4.27
N SER A 196 3.61 -2.77 -5.43
CA SER A 196 4.86 -3.28 -5.95
C SER A 196 6.07 -2.58 -5.37
N GLY A 197 5.93 -1.36 -4.87
CA GLY A 197 7.06 -0.66 -4.27
C GLY A 197 6.67 0.55 -3.46
N MET A 198 7.63 1.08 -2.73
CA MET A 198 7.49 2.24 -1.88
C MET A 198 8.83 2.98 -1.80
N GLU A 199 8.77 4.27 -2.06
CA GLU A 199 9.86 5.23 -1.86
C GLU A 199 9.42 6.15 -0.71
N LEU A 200 10.21 6.22 0.36
CA LEU A 200 9.96 7.05 1.53
C LEU A 200 10.90 8.25 1.52
N LEU A 201 10.33 9.44 1.38
CA LEU A 201 11.08 10.69 1.34
C LEU A 201 10.65 11.60 2.47
N GLN A 202 11.61 12.16 3.21
CA GLN A 202 11.33 13.25 4.12
C GLN A 202 11.66 14.58 3.46
N THR A 203 10.70 15.51 3.43
CA THR A 203 10.93 16.88 2.93
C THR A 203 10.19 17.87 3.80
N ASN A 204 10.89 18.90 4.30
CA ASN A 204 10.31 19.92 5.17
C ASN A 204 9.58 19.35 6.41
N ASN A 205 10.15 18.32 7.05
CA ASN A 205 9.55 17.59 8.18
C ASN A 205 8.22 16.88 7.87
N VAL A 206 7.89 16.70 6.59
CA VAL A 206 6.77 15.87 6.16
C VAL A 206 7.33 14.60 5.53
N LEU A 207 6.94 13.45 6.09
CA LEU A 207 7.22 12.16 5.49
C LEU A 207 6.22 11.92 4.37
N ASN A 208 6.72 11.82 3.15
CA ASN A 208 5.99 11.47 1.94
C ASN A 208 6.33 10.05 1.54
N ALA A 209 5.38 9.39 0.91
CA ALA A 209 5.57 8.08 0.31
C ALA A 209 5.11 8.14 -1.14
N LYS A 210 5.97 7.69 -2.04
CA LYS A 210 5.59 7.38 -3.41
C LYS A 210 5.43 5.87 -3.52
N LEU A 211 4.19 5.43 -3.73
CA LEU A 211 3.82 4.02 -3.78
C LEU A 211 3.68 3.58 -5.22
N SER A 212 4.42 2.56 -5.61
CA SER A 212 4.25 1.90 -6.91
C SER A 212 3.17 0.84 -6.79
N ILE A 213 2.20 0.84 -7.70
CA ILE A 213 1.07 -0.08 -7.69
C ILE A 213 0.90 -0.80 -9.02
N LYS A 214 0.28 -1.99 -8.97
CA LYS A 214 -0.25 -2.72 -10.12
C LYS A 214 -1.64 -3.25 -9.78
N ALA A 215 -2.56 -3.29 -10.73
CA ALA A 215 -3.91 -3.82 -10.53
C ALA A 215 -4.24 -4.88 -11.59
N LEU A 216 -5.06 -5.89 -11.30
CA LEU A 216 -5.49 -6.84 -12.34
C LEU A 216 -6.47 -6.20 -13.32
N GLY A 217 -7.25 -5.22 -12.87
CA GLY A 217 -8.13 -4.47 -13.75
C GLY A 217 -8.67 -3.19 -13.17
N VAL A 218 -9.46 -2.49 -13.99
CA VAL A 218 -10.04 -1.20 -13.68
C VAL A 218 -11.48 -1.12 -14.17
N PHE A 219 -12.36 -0.57 -13.35
CA PHE A 219 -13.64 -0.04 -13.78
C PHE A 219 -13.53 1.48 -13.90
N ARG A 220 -13.49 1.97 -15.14
CA ARG A 220 -13.50 3.41 -15.44
C ARG A 220 -14.86 3.83 -15.99
N HIS A 221 -15.34 3.09 -16.97
CA HIS A 221 -16.67 3.24 -17.53
C HIS A 221 -17.11 1.92 -18.20
N ALA A 222 -18.41 1.79 -18.38
CA ALA A 222 -19.00 0.77 -19.23
C ALA A 222 -19.88 1.43 -20.30
N LYS A 223 -19.77 1.00 -21.55
CA LYS A 223 -20.56 1.55 -22.65
C LYS A 223 -21.88 0.81 -22.76
N VAL A 224 -22.98 1.55 -22.81
CA VAL A 224 -24.32 1.01 -23.03
C VAL A 224 -24.43 0.43 -24.44
N THR A 225 -24.83 -0.83 -24.53
CA THR A 225 -24.98 -1.57 -25.80
C THR A 225 -26.43 -1.75 -26.21
N ALA A 226 -27.39 -1.58 -25.29
CA ALA A 226 -28.83 -1.61 -25.58
C ALA A 226 -29.59 -0.48 -24.85
N VAL A 227 -30.68 0.00 -25.48
CA VAL A 227 -31.55 1.04 -24.91
C VAL A 227 -32.35 0.46 -23.74
N THR A 228 -32.29 1.12 -22.58
CA THR A 228 -33.10 0.79 -21.41
C THR A 228 -34.02 1.98 -21.08
N SER A 229 -35.33 1.72 -21.01
CA SER A 229 -36.32 2.75 -20.67
C SER A 229 -36.23 3.19 -19.21
N SER A 230 -36.37 4.50 -18.97
CA SER A 230 -36.55 5.04 -17.61
C SER A 230 -37.86 4.55 -16.99
N GLY A 231 -37.90 4.48 -15.66
CA GLY A 231 -39.11 4.20 -14.90
C GLY A 231 -38.82 3.59 -13.54
N ALA A 232 -39.87 3.50 -12.72
CA ALA A 232 -39.79 2.84 -11.43
C ALA A 232 -39.55 1.32 -11.56
N GLY A 233 -39.04 0.73 -10.49
CA GLY A 233 -38.75 -0.71 -10.39
C GLY A 233 -37.36 -1.10 -10.86
N SER A 234 -37.15 -2.41 -10.96
CA SER A 234 -35.90 -3.03 -11.40
C SER A 234 -35.73 -2.88 -12.92
N LYS A 235 -34.57 -2.38 -13.35
CA LYS A 235 -34.23 -2.17 -14.77
C LYS A 235 -32.87 -2.78 -15.07
N THR A 236 -32.83 -3.68 -16.05
CA THR A 236 -31.57 -4.23 -16.57
C THR A 236 -30.95 -3.29 -17.58
N ILE A 237 -29.68 -2.95 -17.38
CA ILE A 237 -28.86 -2.18 -18.31
C ILE A 237 -27.85 -3.15 -18.92
N THR A 238 -27.82 -3.20 -20.25
CA THR A 238 -26.84 -3.99 -21.00
C THR A 238 -25.68 -3.09 -21.42
N VAL A 239 -24.47 -3.52 -21.09
CA VAL A 239 -23.21 -2.82 -21.31
C VAL A 239 -22.20 -3.74 -21.99
N ASP A 240 -21.00 -3.22 -22.27
CA ASP A 240 -19.87 -3.98 -22.81
C ASP A 240 -19.03 -4.70 -21.74
N GLN A 241 -19.08 -4.25 -20.49
CA GLN A 241 -18.45 -4.91 -19.34
C GLN A 241 -19.11 -4.53 -18.01
N THR A 242 -19.09 -5.44 -17.04
CA THR A 242 -19.46 -5.17 -15.64
C THR A 242 -18.30 -5.38 -14.67
N LEU A 243 -17.10 -5.69 -15.18
CA LEU A 243 -15.94 -6.06 -14.37
C LEU A 243 -15.50 -4.92 -13.42
N GLY A 244 -15.53 -5.18 -12.12
CA GLY A 244 -15.21 -4.19 -11.08
C GLY A 244 -16.40 -3.36 -10.58
N LEU A 245 -17.58 -3.49 -11.22
CA LEU A 245 -18.85 -2.99 -10.73
C LEU A 245 -19.41 -3.94 -9.67
N LEU A 246 -20.02 -3.39 -8.61
CA LEU A 246 -20.54 -4.13 -7.47
C LEU A 246 -22.00 -3.77 -7.20
N ALA A 247 -22.72 -4.70 -6.60
CA ALA A 247 -24.01 -4.37 -5.98
C ALA A 247 -23.80 -3.25 -4.96
N THR A 248 -24.78 -2.35 -4.84
CA THR A 248 -24.78 -1.11 -4.06
C THR A 248 -23.90 0.02 -4.58
N ASP A 249 -23.16 -0.19 -5.69
CA ASP A 249 -22.48 0.92 -6.34
C ASP A 249 -23.47 1.98 -6.79
N THR A 250 -23.03 3.23 -6.67
CA THR A 250 -23.76 4.36 -7.20
C THR A 250 -23.14 4.75 -8.53
N ILE A 251 -23.94 4.87 -9.58
CA ILE A 251 -23.49 5.16 -10.94
C ILE A 251 -24.12 6.44 -11.48
N LYS A 252 -23.49 6.98 -12.52
CA LYS A 252 -23.94 8.11 -13.32
C LYS A 252 -23.90 7.76 -14.81
N LEU A 253 -24.78 8.38 -15.57
CA LEU A 253 -24.91 8.28 -17.02
C LEU A 253 -24.29 9.52 -17.69
N TYR A 254 -23.22 9.29 -18.44
CA TYR A 254 -22.60 10.29 -19.30
C TYR A 254 -22.97 10.02 -20.76
N ARG A 255 -23.55 11.02 -21.43
CA ARG A 255 -23.86 10.93 -22.86
C ARG A 255 -22.88 11.79 -23.66
N PRO A 256 -22.08 11.20 -24.57
CA PRO A 256 -21.21 11.95 -25.44
C PRO A 256 -21.99 13.04 -26.20
N GLY A 257 -21.51 14.29 -26.13
CA GLY A 257 -22.12 15.45 -26.79
C GLY A 257 -23.11 16.23 -25.93
N THR A 258 -23.72 15.62 -24.91
CA THR A 258 -24.64 16.31 -23.99
C THR A 258 -24.15 16.36 -22.54
N GLY A 259 -23.06 15.65 -22.22
CA GLY A 259 -22.48 15.61 -20.88
C GLY A 259 -23.21 14.65 -19.95
N PHE A 260 -22.97 14.78 -18.64
CA PHE A 260 -23.69 13.98 -17.65
C PHE A 260 -25.17 14.33 -17.65
N GLN A 261 -26.02 13.32 -17.87
CA GLN A 261 -27.47 13.51 -17.92
C GLN A 261 -28.08 13.67 -16.52
N ASP A 262 -27.33 13.26 -15.51
CA ASP A 262 -27.80 13.16 -14.13
C ASP A 262 -27.56 14.43 -13.30
N PHE A 263 -26.85 15.42 -13.86
CA PHE A 263 -26.69 16.75 -13.25
C PHE A 263 -27.66 17.73 -13.90
N SER A 264 -28.96 17.55 -13.66
CA SER A 264 -29.93 18.61 -13.93
C SER A 264 -29.98 19.58 -12.74
N ALA A 265 -30.21 20.87 -13.01
CA ALA A 265 -30.02 21.99 -12.06
C ALA A 265 -30.84 21.95 -10.74
N ALA A 266 -31.66 20.92 -10.50
CA ALA A 266 -32.49 20.79 -9.30
C ALA A 266 -32.12 19.61 -8.38
N SER A 267 -31.47 18.56 -8.88
CA SER A 267 -31.03 17.41 -8.07
C SER A 267 -30.05 16.52 -8.84
N THR A 268 -28.96 16.08 -8.20
CA THR A 268 -28.10 15.02 -8.72
C THR A 268 -28.87 13.71 -8.71
N LEU A 269 -29.15 13.17 -9.89
CA LEU A 269 -29.73 11.85 -10.04
C LEU A 269 -28.58 10.84 -9.85
N THR A 270 -28.79 9.83 -9.03
CA THR A 270 -27.79 8.77 -8.86
C THR A 270 -28.51 7.44 -8.82
N HIS A 271 -28.04 6.48 -9.61
CA HIS A 271 -28.65 5.15 -9.66
C HIS A 271 -27.83 4.19 -8.83
N THR A 272 -28.49 3.41 -7.98
CA THR A 272 -27.83 2.36 -7.21
C THR A 272 -27.97 1.04 -7.97
N VAL A 273 -26.84 0.37 -8.19
CA VAL A 273 -26.76 -0.98 -8.71
C VAL A 273 -27.34 -1.92 -7.67
N ASP A 274 -28.36 -2.68 -8.06
CA ASP A 274 -29.02 -3.67 -7.21
C ASP A 274 -28.27 -5.02 -7.27
N SER A 275 -27.93 -5.46 -8.49
CA SER A 275 -27.20 -6.70 -8.72
C SER A 275 -26.44 -6.69 -10.05
N ILE A 276 -25.38 -7.50 -10.13
CA ILE A 276 -24.68 -7.83 -11.37
C ILE A 276 -25.20 -9.19 -11.81
N THR A 277 -25.79 -9.29 -13.00
CA THR A 277 -26.39 -10.55 -13.47
C THR A 277 -25.40 -11.40 -14.26
N ASP A 278 -24.53 -10.76 -15.05
CA ASP A 278 -23.45 -11.38 -15.81
C ASP A 278 -22.40 -10.33 -16.21
N SER A 279 -21.44 -10.69 -17.07
CA SER A 279 -20.35 -9.81 -17.55
C SER A 279 -20.83 -8.64 -18.42
N LEU A 280 -22.08 -8.66 -18.91
CA LEU A 280 -22.64 -7.67 -19.83
C LEU A 280 -23.90 -6.99 -19.30
N ASN A 281 -24.46 -7.43 -18.17
CA ASN A 281 -25.73 -6.96 -17.65
C ASN A 281 -25.66 -6.72 -16.14
N PHE A 282 -26.26 -5.60 -15.73
CA PHE A 282 -26.52 -5.30 -14.32
C PHE A 282 -27.90 -4.67 -14.15
N VAL A 283 -28.39 -4.66 -12.92
CA VAL A 283 -29.71 -4.19 -12.57
C VAL A 283 -29.59 -2.94 -11.71
N VAL A 284 -30.42 -1.92 -12.01
CA VAL A 284 -30.59 -0.73 -11.16
C VAL A 284 -32.02 -0.63 -10.67
N THR A 285 -32.18 -0.01 -9.50
CA THR A 285 -33.51 0.33 -8.97
C THR A 285 -33.87 1.77 -9.36
N ASN A 286 -35.03 1.95 -9.99
CA ASN A 286 -35.58 3.25 -10.39
C ASN A 286 -34.64 4.05 -11.32
N LEU A 287 -34.49 3.59 -12.56
CA LEU A 287 -33.74 4.34 -13.59
C LEU A 287 -34.50 5.62 -13.96
N GLN A 288 -33.95 6.79 -13.60
CA GLN A 288 -34.61 8.08 -13.82
C GLN A 288 -34.37 8.63 -15.23
N THR A 289 -33.24 8.28 -15.86
CA THR A 289 -32.87 8.70 -17.21
C THR A 289 -32.79 7.49 -18.14
N ALA A 290 -33.48 7.52 -19.28
CA ALA A 290 -33.40 6.43 -20.26
C ALA A 290 -31.98 6.37 -20.87
N THR A 291 -31.42 5.17 -20.97
CA THR A 291 -30.11 4.96 -21.59
C THR A 291 -30.25 4.89 -23.11
N ALA A 292 -29.23 5.37 -23.82
CA ALA A 292 -29.08 5.22 -25.26
C ALA A 292 -27.81 4.42 -25.57
N VAL A 293 -27.78 3.75 -26.73
CA VAL A 293 -26.57 3.05 -27.19
C VAL A 293 -25.43 4.04 -27.34
N GLY A 294 -24.29 3.73 -26.73
CA GLY A 294 -23.12 4.60 -26.70
C GLY A 294 -23.05 5.58 -25.53
N ASP A 295 -24.06 5.62 -24.66
CA ASP A 295 -23.90 6.26 -23.35
C ASP A 295 -22.82 5.53 -22.54
N LEU A 296 -22.16 6.25 -21.63
CA LEU A 296 -21.16 5.72 -20.71
C LEU A 296 -21.75 5.68 -19.30
N ILE A 297 -21.57 4.56 -18.62
CA ILE A 297 -21.85 4.36 -17.22
C ILE A 297 -20.55 4.59 -16.45
N GLU A 298 -20.54 5.53 -15.52
CA GLU A 298 -19.40 5.84 -14.67
C GLU A 298 -19.78 5.67 -13.19
N LEU A 299 -18.81 5.39 -12.32
CA LEU A 299 -19.05 5.37 -10.87
C LEU A 299 -19.26 6.80 -10.36
N ALA A 300 -20.24 6.98 -9.48
CA ALA A 300 -20.37 8.18 -8.70
C ALA A 300 -19.27 8.23 -7.63
N PRO A 301 -18.68 9.41 -7.35
CA PRO A 301 -17.71 9.54 -6.28
C PRO A 301 -18.36 9.28 -4.93
N GLN A 302 -17.65 8.54 -4.08
CA GLN A 302 -18.04 8.32 -2.70
C GLN A 302 -17.83 9.59 -1.88
N THR A 303 -18.69 9.80 -0.89
CA THR A 303 -18.49 10.87 0.10
C THR A 303 -17.42 10.43 1.09
N ALA A 304 -16.25 11.05 1.03
CA ALA A 304 -15.16 10.76 1.96
C ALA A 304 -15.55 11.10 3.40
N THR A 305 -15.40 10.14 4.31
CA THR A 305 -15.55 10.33 5.75
C THR A 305 -14.18 10.23 6.40
N TYR A 306 -13.59 11.38 6.72
CA TYR A 306 -12.33 11.44 7.45
C TYR A 306 -12.58 11.40 8.95
N SER A 307 -11.80 10.60 9.67
CA SER A 307 -11.83 10.57 11.14
C SER A 307 -11.03 11.72 11.77
N THR A 308 -10.16 12.38 10.99
CA THR A 308 -9.28 13.46 11.45
C THR A 308 -9.41 14.70 10.56
N VAL A 309 -9.50 15.88 11.19
CA VAL A 309 -9.66 17.17 10.51
C VAL A 309 -8.31 17.77 10.11
N THR A 310 -7.25 17.44 10.86
CA THR A 310 -5.89 17.96 10.66
C THR A 310 -5.00 16.96 9.94
N PRO A 311 -4.23 17.38 8.90
CA PRO A 311 -3.21 16.54 8.31
C PRO A 311 -2.20 16.18 9.40
N PHE A 312 -2.05 14.88 9.65
CA PHE A 312 -1.10 14.39 10.63
C PHE A 312 0.29 14.50 10.02
N THR A 313 1.22 15.10 10.78
CA THR A 313 2.62 15.30 10.37
C THR A 313 3.54 14.60 11.37
N TRP A 314 4.70 14.14 10.89
CA TRP A 314 5.67 13.43 11.72
C TRP A 314 6.49 14.43 12.56
N ASP A 315 5.85 14.98 13.60
CA ASP A 315 6.39 16.09 14.41
C ASP A 315 7.46 15.67 15.45
N GLY A 316 7.94 14.42 15.41
CA GLY A 316 8.93 13.89 16.35
C GLY A 316 10.36 13.87 15.80
N GLY A 317 10.56 14.24 14.54
CA GLY A 317 11.82 14.08 13.83
C GLY A 317 12.07 12.63 13.41
N SER A 318 13.10 12.46 12.58
CA SER A 318 13.58 11.16 12.14
C SER A 318 15.04 10.99 12.55
N GLU A 319 15.40 9.75 12.79
CA GLU A 319 16.74 9.33 13.18
C GLU A 319 17.15 8.19 12.27
N VAL A 320 18.37 8.26 11.76
CA VAL A 320 18.98 7.15 11.03
C VAL A 320 20.10 6.61 11.90
N GLN A 321 20.13 5.31 12.07
CA GLN A 321 21.19 4.62 12.77
C GLN A 321 21.94 3.76 11.76
N ALA A 322 23.27 3.86 11.77
CA ALA A 322 24.14 3.06 10.93
C ALA A 322 25.22 2.39 11.78
N GLY A 323 25.69 1.23 11.35
CA GLY A 323 26.74 0.50 12.06
C GLY A 323 27.15 -0.77 11.34
N ASP A 324 28.22 -1.41 11.82
CA ASP A 324 28.74 -2.65 11.22
C ASP A 324 27.75 -3.82 11.35
N ALA A 325 26.92 -3.79 12.40
CA ALA A 325 25.87 -4.74 12.65
C ALA A 325 24.72 -4.06 13.40
N TYR A 326 23.58 -4.76 13.49
CA TYR A 326 22.44 -4.28 14.28
C TYR A 326 22.81 -3.91 15.72
N ALA A 327 23.63 -4.73 16.38
CA ALA A 327 24.01 -4.53 17.77
C ALA A 327 24.95 -3.32 17.99
N SER A 328 25.53 -2.77 16.92
CA SER A 328 26.45 -1.63 16.95
C SER A 328 25.89 -0.40 16.23
N LEU A 329 24.57 -0.35 15.98
CA LEU A 329 23.92 0.81 15.40
C LEU A 329 24.13 2.03 16.30
N ALA A 330 24.79 3.05 15.74
CA ALA A 330 24.96 4.35 16.37
C ALA A 330 23.93 5.33 15.81
N SER A 331 23.37 6.15 16.68
CA SER A 331 22.35 7.13 16.33
C SER A 331 22.93 8.37 15.69
N GLU A 332 22.43 8.71 14.50
CA GLU A 332 22.71 9.97 13.82
C GLU A 332 21.42 10.71 13.50
N LYS A 333 21.45 12.03 13.72
CA LYS A 333 20.34 12.90 13.37
C LYS A 333 20.53 13.37 11.95
N ILE A 334 19.66 12.92 11.06
CA ILE A 334 19.69 13.24 9.64
C ILE A 334 18.36 13.93 9.27
N GLU A 335 18.43 14.98 8.46
CA GLU A 335 17.24 15.72 8.02
C GLU A 335 16.68 15.22 6.68
N ASP A 336 17.56 14.71 5.79
CA ASP A 336 17.17 14.19 4.47
C ASP A 336 17.62 12.73 4.30
N TYR A 337 16.69 11.88 3.87
CA TYR A 337 16.95 10.51 3.45
C TYR A 337 15.92 10.09 2.40
N ASP A 338 16.29 9.06 1.65
CA ASP A 338 15.42 8.38 0.71
C ASP A 338 15.62 6.87 0.84
N PHE A 339 14.52 6.13 0.87
CA PHE A 339 14.54 4.67 0.94
C PHE A 339 13.54 4.09 -0.03
N THR A 340 14.01 3.16 -0.85
CA THR A 340 13.23 2.48 -1.86
C THR A 340 13.15 1.00 -1.55
N ILE A 341 11.93 0.48 -1.53
CA ILE A 341 11.64 -0.94 -1.42
C ILE A 341 10.83 -1.33 -2.65
N GLU A 342 11.29 -2.33 -3.39
CA GLU A 342 10.61 -2.83 -4.58
C GLU A 342 10.45 -4.35 -4.51
N ASN A 343 9.21 -4.80 -4.69
CA ASN A 343 8.87 -6.17 -5.01
C ASN A 343 8.80 -6.30 -6.53
N ASP A 344 9.66 -7.13 -7.10
CA ASP A 344 9.58 -7.46 -8.52
C ASP A 344 8.41 -8.41 -8.74
N TRP A 345 7.36 -7.92 -9.40
CA TRP A 345 6.14 -8.66 -9.71
C TRP A 345 6.01 -8.90 -11.21
N GLU A 346 5.88 -10.17 -11.57
CA GLU A 346 5.62 -10.62 -12.94
C GLU A 346 4.13 -10.88 -13.17
N GLU A 347 3.64 -10.40 -14.30
CA GLU A 347 2.29 -10.63 -14.79
C GLU A 347 2.17 -12.01 -15.43
N ARG A 348 1.17 -12.77 -15.00
CA ARG A 348 0.80 -14.06 -15.61
C ARG A 348 -0.55 -13.91 -16.26
N PHE A 349 -0.66 -14.39 -17.49
CA PHE A 349 -1.88 -14.39 -18.28
C PHE A 349 -2.45 -15.81 -18.28
N ALA A 350 -3.78 -15.92 -18.34
CA ALA A 350 -4.43 -17.22 -18.56
C ALA A 350 -4.05 -17.78 -19.94
N ALA A 351 -4.22 -19.10 -20.13
CA ALA A 351 -4.04 -19.70 -21.45
C ALA A 351 -5.07 -19.08 -22.41
N GLU A 352 -4.59 -18.55 -23.53
CA GLU A 352 -5.30 -17.77 -24.55
C GLU A 352 -6.75 -18.26 -24.78
N GLY A 353 -7.72 -17.60 -24.16
CA GLY A 353 -9.12 -17.70 -24.53
C GLY A 353 -9.53 -16.52 -25.40
N PRO A 354 -10.64 -16.63 -26.17
CA PRO A 354 -11.08 -15.60 -27.10
C PRO A 354 -11.76 -14.40 -26.42
N ASP A 355 -12.02 -14.49 -25.11
CA ASP A 355 -12.82 -13.49 -24.39
C ASP A 355 -11.95 -12.30 -23.98
N PHE A 356 -12.58 -11.12 -23.86
CA PHE A 356 -11.90 -9.88 -23.47
C PHE A 356 -11.16 -10.02 -22.13
N GLU A 357 -11.75 -10.79 -21.21
CA GLU A 357 -11.26 -11.05 -19.87
C GLU A 357 -9.93 -11.84 -19.88
N ASP A 358 -9.71 -12.71 -20.87
CA ASP A 358 -8.49 -13.54 -21.00
C ASP A 358 -7.26 -12.73 -21.44
N ARG A 359 -7.47 -11.51 -21.93
CA ARG A 359 -6.38 -10.61 -22.36
C ARG A 359 -5.71 -9.87 -21.20
N PHE A 360 -6.35 -9.84 -20.03
CA PHE A 360 -5.80 -9.25 -18.82
C PHE A 360 -4.94 -10.26 -18.05
N PRO A 361 -4.00 -9.80 -17.21
CA PRO A 361 -3.31 -10.67 -16.29
C PRO A 361 -4.31 -11.42 -15.39
N SER A 362 -4.10 -12.70 -15.20
CA SER A 362 -4.88 -13.55 -14.29
C SER A 362 -4.26 -13.65 -12.91
N ALA A 363 -2.96 -13.38 -12.78
CA ALA A 363 -2.25 -13.35 -11.50
C ALA A 363 -0.97 -12.52 -11.57
N PHE A 364 -0.52 -12.06 -10.40
CA PHE A 364 0.82 -11.53 -10.20
C PHE A 364 1.65 -12.54 -9.40
N LEU A 365 2.89 -12.79 -9.84
CA LEU A 365 3.85 -13.63 -9.13
C LEU A 365 5.08 -12.83 -8.74
N GLN A 366 5.46 -12.92 -7.47
CA GLN A 366 6.65 -12.25 -6.95
C GLN A 366 7.92 -13.01 -7.42
N LYS A 367 8.83 -12.30 -8.09
CA LYS A 367 10.13 -12.80 -8.55
C LYS A 367 11.25 -12.51 -7.56
N GLY A 368 11.19 -11.36 -6.91
CA GLY A 368 12.27 -10.89 -6.07
C GLY A 368 11.86 -9.68 -5.24
N VAL A 369 12.77 -9.29 -4.35
CA VAL A 369 12.64 -8.09 -3.52
C VAL A 369 13.99 -7.38 -3.56
N ILE A 370 13.95 -6.07 -3.74
CA ILE A 370 15.10 -5.18 -3.73
C ILE A 370 14.82 -4.11 -2.68
N GLY A 371 15.84 -3.82 -1.86
CA GLY A 371 15.85 -2.65 -0.99
C GLY A 371 17.06 -1.81 -1.33
N SER A 372 16.88 -0.51 -1.40
CA SER A 372 17.95 0.47 -1.62
C SER A 372 17.61 1.79 -0.95
N GLY A 373 18.54 2.71 -0.94
CA GLY A 373 18.29 4.05 -0.43
C GLY A 373 19.52 4.93 -0.48
N THR A 374 19.33 6.18 -0.08
CA THR A 374 20.41 7.14 0.11
C THR A 374 20.32 7.73 1.52
N VAL A 375 21.47 7.84 2.17
CA VAL A 375 21.58 8.48 3.49
C VAL A 375 22.62 9.59 3.41
N LYS A 376 22.30 10.77 3.96
CA LYS A 376 23.25 11.88 4.07
C LYS A 376 24.04 11.79 5.36
N ARG A 377 25.33 11.50 5.28
CA ARG A 377 26.22 11.40 6.44
C ARG A 377 27.33 12.43 6.36
N TYR A 378 27.78 12.93 7.51
CA TYR A 378 28.98 13.76 7.59
C TYR A 378 30.21 12.87 7.71
N TYR A 379 31.31 13.29 7.11
CA TYR A 379 32.59 12.63 7.29
C TYR A 379 32.96 12.54 8.79
N GLU A 380 33.18 11.32 9.29
CA GLU A 380 33.56 11.10 10.69
C GLU A 380 35.02 10.67 10.84
N ASP A 381 35.47 9.62 10.13
CA ASP A 381 36.83 9.09 10.27
C ASP A 381 37.36 8.30 9.05
N GLU A 382 38.67 8.00 9.07
CA GLU A 382 39.36 7.21 8.03
C GLU A 382 38.91 5.73 7.98
N ASP A 383 38.44 5.17 9.11
CA ASP A 383 38.01 3.77 9.16
C ASP A 383 36.71 3.57 8.37
N PHE A 384 35.79 4.52 8.46
CA PHE A 384 34.57 4.56 7.67
C PHE A 384 34.90 4.63 6.17
N MET A 385 35.82 5.49 5.76
CA MET A 385 36.28 5.56 4.37
C MET A 385 36.90 4.26 3.88
N ARG A 386 37.68 3.59 4.74
CA ARG A 386 38.22 2.28 4.45
C ARG A 386 37.13 1.25 4.25
N LYS A 387 36.08 1.27 5.09
CA LYS A 387 34.90 0.38 4.96
C LYS A 387 34.14 0.63 3.66
N LEU A 388 33.94 1.89 3.28
CA LEU A 388 33.34 2.27 1.99
C LEU A 388 34.16 1.72 0.81
N ARG A 389 35.49 1.92 0.82
CA ARG A 389 36.38 1.39 -0.23
C ARG A 389 36.40 -0.13 -0.30
N GLN A 390 36.21 -0.81 0.83
CA GLN A 390 36.19 -2.27 0.92
C GLN A 390 34.81 -2.87 0.61
N ASN A 391 33.80 -2.04 0.36
CA ASN A 391 32.41 -2.47 0.22
C ASN A 391 31.96 -3.34 1.40
N ALA A 392 32.31 -2.89 2.62
CA ALA A 392 32.02 -3.63 3.84
C ALA A 392 30.51 -3.67 4.10
N VAL A 393 30.04 -4.81 4.59
CA VAL A 393 28.65 -4.97 5.03
C VAL A 393 28.37 -4.06 6.22
N SER A 394 27.26 -3.34 6.17
CA SER A 394 26.75 -2.51 7.27
C SER A 394 25.26 -2.82 7.53
N ALA A 395 24.69 -2.21 8.54
CA ALA A 395 23.26 -2.22 8.83
C ALA A 395 22.76 -0.76 8.93
N VAL A 396 21.53 -0.52 8.48
CA VAL A 396 20.90 0.81 8.50
C VAL A 396 19.49 0.69 9.07
N LYS A 397 19.15 1.54 10.05
CA LYS A 397 17.81 1.63 10.63
C LYS A 397 17.31 3.06 10.58
N LEU A 398 16.16 3.29 9.95
CA LEU A 398 15.42 4.53 10.05
C LEU A 398 14.38 4.40 11.17
N THR A 399 14.25 5.44 11.98
CA THR A 399 13.16 5.61 12.94
C THR A 399 12.55 7.00 12.78
N SER A 400 11.30 7.07 12.35
CA SER A 400 10.51 8.30 12.35
C SER A 400 9.51 8.26 13.51
N GLN A 401 9.39 9.37 14.24
CA GLN A 401 8.42 9.51 15.33
C GLN A 401 7.46 10.67 15.06
N ALA A 402 6.24 10.56 15.57
CA ALA A 402 5.25 11.61 15.42
C ALA A 402 4.55 11.93 16.75
N ALA A 403 3.27 12.28 16.67
CA ALA A 403 2.48 12.66 17.82
C ALA A 403 2.48 11.59 18.90
N ILE A 404 2.21 12.06 20.11
CA ILE A 404 2.14 11.25 21.31
C ILE A 404 0.86 10.41 21.25
N ILE A 405 0.99 9.08 21.33
CA ILE A 405 -0.14 8.17 21.56
C ILE A 405 -0.50 8.23 23.06
N SER A 406 0.53 8.29 23.91
CA SER A 406 0.42 8.28 25.37
C SER A 406 1.63 8.90 26.08
N ALA A 407 1.62 8.97 27.41
CA ALA A 407 2.71 9.55 28.19
C ALA A 407 4.12 9.01 27.85
N VAL A 408 4.23 7.78 27.33
CA VAL A 408 5.53 7.12 27.04
C VAL A 408 5.69 6.76 25.55
N LEU A 409 4.59 6.59 24.81
CA LEU A 409 4.63 6.08 23.43
C LEU A 409 4.17 7.12 22.41
N ARG A 410 4.83 7.08 21.25
CA ARG A 410 4.55 7.92 20.08
C ARG A 410 4.22 7.02 18.90
N TYR A 411 3.48 7.59 17.95
CA TYR A 411 3.41 6.98 16.61
C TYR A 411 4.82 6.87 16.07
N ARG A 412 5.18 5.67 15.60
CA ARG A 412 6.55 5.37 15.18
C ARG A 412 6.54 4.49 13.93
N LEU A 413 7.37 4.85 12.96
CA LEU A 413 7.69 4.02 11.82
C LEU A 413 9.18 3.69 11.89
N GLU A 414 9.51 2.41 11.93
CA GLU A 414 10.88 1.92 11.82
C GLU A 414 11.03 1.13 10.53
N VAL A 415 12.10 1.40 9.78
CA VAL A 415 12.50 0.64 8.60
C VAL A 415 13.93 0.19 8.83
N PHE A 416 14.18 -1.11 8.78
CA PHE A 416 15.46 -1.68 9.14
C PHE A 416 16.02 -2.56 8.03
N PHE A 417 17.22 -2.24 7.58
CA PHE A 417 18.01 -3.01 6.62
C PHE A 417 19.19 -3.67 7.35
N PRO A 418 19.09 -4.95 7.74
CA PRO A 418 20.12 -5.61 8.54
C PRO A 418 21.43 -5.88 7.82
N GLN A 419 21.45 -5.81 6.49
CA GLN A 419 22.62 -6.06 5.69
C GLN A 419 22.56 -5.19 4.43
N VAL A 420 23.36 -4.13 4.40
CA VAL A 420 23.52 -3.22 3.27
C VAL A 420 24.96 -3.18 2.82
N GLN A 421 25.16 -2.84 1.56
CA GLN A 421 26.44 -2.43 1.01
C GLN A 421 26.32 -1.02 0.47
N LEU A 422 27.22 -0.15 0.92
CA LEU A 422 27.29 1.23 0.45
C LEU A 422 27.99 1.23 -0.91
N GLU A 423 27.43 1.94 -1.88
CA GLU A 423 28.02 2.02 -3.21
C GLU A 423 29.38 2.73 -3.16
N GLN A 424 30.34 2.24 -3.94
CA GLN A 424 31.70 2.76 -3.92
C GLN A 424 31.70 4.21 -4.39
N TYR A 425 32.08 5.11 -3.48
CA TYR A 425 32.20 6.53 -3.77
C TYR A 425 33.67 6.93 -4.00
N ASP A 426 33.92 7.68 -5.07
CA ASP A 426 35.24 8.20 -5.40
C ASP A 426 35.47 9.52 -4.65
N THR A 427 36.09 9.44 -3.47
CA THR A 427 36.32 10.62 -2.62
C THR A 427 37.53 11.40 -3.10
N ASN A 428 37.29 12.49 -3.83
CA ASN A 428 38.29 13.55 -4.07
C ASN A 428 38.27 14.60 -2.93
N LEU A 429 38.25 14.16 -1.68
CA LEU A 429 38.20 15.06 -0.53
C LEU A 429 39.60 15.56 -0.15
N THR A 430 39.70 16.85 0.14
CA THR A 430 40.90 17.44 0.77
C THR A 430 40.72 17.51 2.29
N VAL A 431 41.81 17.65 3.04
CA VAL A 431 41.85 17.53 4.52
C VAL A 431 40.97 18.58 5.24
N ASP A 432 40.55 19.63 4.54
CA ASP A 432 39.79 20.75 5.11
C ASP A 432 38.28 20.74 4.77
N ASP A 433 37.80 19.75 3.99
CA ASP A 433 36.41 19.74 3.52
C ASP A 433 35.47 18.99 4.50
N ILE A 434 34.68 19.74 5.27
CA ILE A 434 33.48 19.18 5.95
C ILE A 434 32.33 19.26 4.95
N MET A 435 32.12 18.19 4.18
CA MET A 435 31.01 18.11 3.23
C MET A 435 29.99 17.06 3.68
N PRO A 436 28.68 17.36 3.61
CA PRO A 436 27.66 16.33 3.71
C PRO A 436 27.77 15.40 2.49
N GLU A 437 27.84 14.08 2.74
CA GLU A 437 27.99 13.05 1.71
C GLU A 437 26.68 12.28 1.55
N GLU A 438 26.18 12.19 0.31
CA GLU A 438 25.06 11.31 -0.04
C GLU A 438 25.60 9.91 -0.36
N LEU A 439 25.29 8.94 0.50
CA LEU A 439 25.74 7.56 0.37
C LEU A 439 24.56 6.69 -0.07
N ALA A 440 24.61 6.25 -1.33
CA ALA A 440 23.69 5.25 -1.85
C ALA A 440 24.04 3.86 -1.29
N PHE A 441 23.02 3.04 -1.07
CA PHE A 441 23.21 1.66 -0.62
C PHE A 441 22.22 0.71 -1.26
N THR A 442 22.63 -0.56 -1.34
CA THR A 442 21.77 -1.68 -1.71
C THR A 442 21.68 -2.66 -0.54
N ALA A 443 20.47 -3.11 -0.23
CA ALA A 443 20.21 -4.10 0.80
C ALA A 443 20.29 -5.53 0.24
N PHE A 444 20.80 -6.43 1.06
CA PHE A 444 20.96 -7.85 0.73
C PHE A 444 20.28 -8.73 1.78
N TYR A 445 19.98 -9.96 1.38
CA TYR A 445 19.38 -10.94 2.28
C TYR A 445 20.34 -11.31 3.42
N ASN A 446 19.91 -11.05 4.65
CA ASN A 446 20.61 -11.49 5.85
C ASN A 446 20.12 -12.87 6.26
N SER A 447 20.99 -13.89 6.19
CA SER A 447 20.64 -15.27 6.51
C SER A 447 20.41 -15.53 7.99
N THR A 448 21.02 -14.74 8.89
CA THR A 448 20.83 -14.85 10.34
C THR A 448 19.43 -14.40 10.75
N ARG A 449 18.94 -13.31 10.15
CA ARG A 449 17.59 -12.77 10.40
C ARG A 449 16.52 -13.28 9.45
N ALA A 450 16.95 -13.99 8.41
CA ALA A 450 16.14 -14.44 7.29
C ALA A 450 15.35 -13.32 6.59
N THR A 451 15.98 -12.15 6.38
CA THR A 451 15.29 -10.98 5.83
C THR A 451 16.22 -10.01 5.09
N ILE A 452 15.67 -9.27 4.12
CA ILE A 452 16.31 -8.13 3.43
C ILE A 452 16.01 -6.84 4.18
N PHE A 453 14.77 -6.67 4.65
CA PHE A 453 14.38 -5.55 5.49
C PHE A 453 13.20 -5.91 6.39
N GLU A 454 13.11 -5.20 7.50
CA GLU A 454 12.03 -5.28 8.48
C GLU A 454 11.35 -3.91 8.61
N ILE A 455 10.03 -3.91 8.77
CA ILE A 455 9.26 -2.70 9.07
C ILE A 455 8.51 -2.91 10.38
N LEU A 456 8.46 -1.85 11.20
CA LEU A 456 7.60 -1.75 12.36
C LEU A 456 6.82 -0.43 12.30
N LEU A 457 5.49 -0.52 12.27
CA LEU A 457 4.59 0.60 12.50
C LEU A 457 3.96 0.45 13.87
N VAL A 458 4.12 1.45 14.75
CA VAL A 458 3.46 1.50 16.06
C VAL A 458 2.40 2.60 16.04
N ASN A 459 1.15 2.24 16.32
CA ASN A 459 0.02 3.14 16.33
C ASN A 459 -1.11 2.64 17.26
N ASN A 460 -2.34 3.12 17.07
CA ASN A 460 -3.52 2.70 17.83
C ASN A 460 -4.64 2.12 16.93
N VAL A 461 -4.27 1.54 15.79
CA VAL A 461 -5.18 0.88 14.85
C VAL A 461 -5.04 -0.62 15.04
N ALA A 462 -6.13 -1.32 15.31
CA ALA A 462 -6.06 -2.74 15.64
C ALA A 462 -5.61 -3.64 14.48
N SER A 463 -5.99 -3.32 13.24
CA SER A 463 -5.71 -4.15 12.06
C SER A 463 -5.92 -3.39 10.74
N TYR A 464 -5.41 -3.98 9.65
CA TYR A 464 -5.34 -3.41 8.29
C TYR A 464 -5.72 -4.36 7.16
#